data_AF-A0A7S3US43-F1
#
_entry.id   AF-A0A7S3US43-F1
#
_cell.length_a   1.000
_cell.length_b   1.000
_cell.length_c   1.000
_cell.angle_alpha   90.00
_cell.angle_beta   90.00
_cell.angle_gamma   90.00
#
_symmetry.space_group_name_H-M   'P 1'
#
loop_
_entity.id
_entity.type
_entity.pdbx_description
1 polymer ?
#
loop_
_entity_poly.entity_id
_entity_poly.type
_entity_poly.pdbx_seq_one_letter_code
_entity_poly.pdbx_strand_id
1 'polypeptide(L)'
;PCYQDAELTDFGRQQARMAGAPVGVRCAKKVRLICSTLRRTIETAAIVSEPWREHLAGDSVIVTDWAREQCGLHTCDTRPSLSQVEANAKEFFGPEIGIEMKGDGHEMDVMTAEHPRETREEVDQRVRNLVALIREDLQEN
;
A
#
# COMPACT_ATOMS: atom_id res chain seq x y z
N PRO A 1 -20.93 -3.21 -14.06
CA PRO A 1 -19.76 -2.39 -13.70
C PRO A 1 -18.75 -3.25 -12.93
N CYS A 2 -17.61 -3.55 -13.56
CA CYS A 2 -16.49 -4.22 -12.90
C CYS A 2 -15.85 -3.19 -11.95
N TYR A 3 -15.94 -3.41 -10.62
CA TYR A 3 -15.29 -2.55 -9.64
C TYR A 3 -13.81 -2.93 -9.60
N GLN A 4 -12.98 -2.30 -10.43
CA GLN A 4 -11.52 -2.37 -10.34
C GLN A 4 -11.07 -1.39 -9.26
N ASP A 5 -10.13 -1.83 -8.42
CA ASP A 5 -9.49 -1.02 -7.37
C ASP A 5 -10.42 -0.04 -6.62
N ALA A 6 -11.36 -0.61 -5.87
CA ALA A 6 -12.39 0.17 -5.18
C ALA A 6 -11.80 1.23 -4.23
N GLU A 7 -12.42 2.41 -4.23
CA GLU A 7 -12.11 3.52 -3.31
C GLU A 7 -12.63 3.24 -1.89
N LEU A 8 -12.14 3.98 -0.89
CA LEU A 8 -12.76 3.94 0.43
C LEU A 8 -14.15 4.58 0.42
N THR A 9 -15.06 3.96 1.16
CA THR A 9 -16.31 4.59 1.56
C THR A 9 -16.06 5.64 2.64
N ASP A 10 -17.01 6.55 2.87
CA ASP A 10 -16.89 7.54 3.95
C ASP A 10 -16.73 6.87 5.33
N PHE A 11 -17.39 5.72 5.52
CA PHE A 11 -17.21 4.92 6.73
C PHE A 11 -15.79 4.38 6.84
N GLY A 12 -15.20 3.88 5.74
CA GLY A 12 -13.80 3.44 5.70
C GLY A 12 -12.82 4.57 6.02
N ARG A 13 -13.04 5.78 5.48
CA ARG A 13 -12.24 6.96 5.81
C ARG A 13 -12.33 7.32 7.30
N GLN A 14 -13.53 7.23 7.89
CA GLN A 14 -13.70 7.48 9.32
C GLN A 14 -12.93 6.45 10.16
N GLN A 15 -12.98 5.16 9.80
CA GLN A 15 -12.22 4.11 10.48
C GLN A 15 -10.71 4.35 10.39
N ALA A 16 -10.21 4.77 9.22
CA ALA A 16 -8.80 5.11 9.03
C ALA A 16 -8.35 6.25 9.97
N ARG A 17 -9.13 7.34 10.06
CA ARG A 17 -8.84 8.45 10.99
C ARG A 17 -8.78 8.00 12.44
N MET A 18 -9.73 7.16 12.86
CA MET A 18 -9.77 6.61 14.22
C MET A 18 -8.56 5.72 14.52
N ALA A 19 -8.06 4.98 13.53
CA ALA A 19 -6.89 4.10 13.68
C ALA A 19 -5.57 4.88 13.78
N GLY A 20 -5.44 6.03 13.12
CA GLY A 20 -4.23 6.86 13.16
C GLY A 20 -4.00 7.60 14.47
N ALA A 21 -5.08 8.04 15.14
CA ALA A 21 -4.98 8.90 16.32
C ALA A 21 -4.15 8.31 17.48
N PRO A 22 -4.31 7.02 17.88
CA PRO A 22 -3.50 6.44 18.95
C PRO A 22 -2.01 6.32 18.63
N VAL A 23 -1.67 6.16 17.34
CA VAL A 23 -0.28 6.06 16.87
C VAL A 23 0.40 7.40 17.03
N GLY A 24 -0.21 8.49 16.56
CA GLY A 24 0.42 9.81 16.62
C GLY A 24 0.67 10.31 18.03
N VAL A 25 -0.24 10.02 18.97
CA VAL A 25 -0.06 10.36 20.39
C VAL A 25 1.16 9.66 21.02
N ARG A 26 1.57 8.51 20.49
CA ARG A 26 2.64 7.66 21.04
C ARG A 26 3.91 7.67 20.18
N CYS A 27 3.91 8.39 19.07
CA CYS A 27 4.97 8.35 18.09
C CYS A 27 6.16 9.21 18.52
N ALA A 28 7.07 8.64 19.31
CA ALA A 28 8.30 9.33 19.74
C ALA A 28 9.50 9.12 18.80
N LYS A 29 9.33 8.31 17.75
CA LYS A 29 10.40 7.89 16.83
C LYS A 29 9.98 8.12 15.39
N LYS A 30 10.96 8.16 14.49
CA LYS A 30 10.67 8.10 13.06
C LYS A 30 9.99 6.78 12.70
N VAL A 31 9.01 6.81 11.80
CA VAL A 31 8.18 5.68 11.38
C VAL A 31 8.25 5.50 9.88
N ARG A 32 8.63 4.31 9.41
CA ARG A 32 8.46 3.97 7.99
C ARG A 32 7.02 3.55 7.72
N LEU A 33 6.44 4.05 6.63
CA LEU A 33 5.15 3.60 6.14
C LEU A 33 5.33 2.72 4.90
N ILE A 34 4.73 1.54 4.94
CA ILE A 34 4.66 0.59 3.83
C ILE A 34 3.19 0.24 3.58
N CYS A 35 2.71 0.35 2.35
CA CYS A 35 1.34 0.00 1.99
C CYS A 35 1.25 -0.71 0.64
N SER A 36 0.07 -1.27 0.34
CA SER A 36 -0.16 -1.96 -0.94
C SER A 36 -0.40 -0.97 -2.08
N THR A 37 -0.25 -1.43 -3.32
CA THR A 37 -0.52 -0.65 -4.55
C THR A 37 -2.00 -0.39 -4.82
N LEU A 38 -2.92 -0.92 -4.01
CA LEU A 38 -4.36 -0.70 -4.16
C LEU A 38 -4.76 0.69 -3.63
N ARG A 39 -5.59 1.42 -4.39
CA ARG A 39 -6.04 2.78 -4.05
C ARG A 39 -6.60 2.88 -2.64
N ARG A 40 -7.46 1.94 -2.23
CA ARG A 40 -8.01 1.89 -0.85
C ARG A 40 -6.94 1.83 0.24
N THR A 41 -5.84 1.11 0.01
CA THR A 41 -4.77 0.99 1.01
C THR A 41 -3.89 2.22 1.02
N ILE A 42 -3.66 2.84 -0.14
CA ILE A 42 -2.91 4.10 -0.25
C ILE A 42 -3.69 5.23 0.44
N GLU A 43 -4.98 5.38 0.14
CA GLU A 43 -5.86 6.35 0.78
C GLU A 43 -5.92 6.12 2.30
N THR A 44 -6.07 4.86 2.74
CA THR A 44 -6.06 4.51 4.18
C THR A 44 -4.75 4.92 4.83
N ALA A 45 -3.61 4.61 4.21
CA ALA A 45 -2.30 4.89 4.75
C ALA A 45 -2.05 6.40 4.89
N ALA A 46 -2.42 7.19 3.87
CA ALA A 46 -2.35 8.64 3.92
C ALA A 46 -3.15 9.19 5.10
N ILE A 47 -4.42 8.81 5.23
CA ILE A 47 -5.31 9.24 6.32
C ILE A 47 -4.76 8.82 7.70
N VAL A 48 -4.34 7.56 7.84
CA VAL A 48 -3.81 7.03 9.12
C VAL A 48 -2.55 7.78 9.54
N SER A 49 -1.74 8.25 8.58
CA SER A 49 -0.50 8.97 8.83
C SER A 49 -0.65 10.46 9.14
N GLU A 50 -1.79 11.08 8.82
CA GLU A 50 -2.02 12.52 9.03
C GLU A 50 -1.62 13.01 10.44
N PRO A 51 -1.95 12.31 11.55
CA PRO A 51 -1.64 12.79 12.91
C PRO A 51 -0.18 12.67 13.32
N TRP A 52 0.68 12.08 12.49
CA TRP A 52 2.10 11.83 12.79
C TRP A 52 2.97 11.93 11.54
N ARG A 53 2.52 12.71 10.56
CA ARG A 53 3.17 12.86 9.26
C ARG A 53 4.60 13.39 9.39
N GLU A 54 4.86 14.25 10.38
CA GLU A 54 6.17 14.77 10.75
C GLU A 54 7.15 13.69 11.25
N HIS A 55 6.62 12.53 11.65
CA HIS A 55 7.42 11.39 12.09
C HIS A 55 7.75 10.41 10.97
N LEU A 56 7.29 10.62 9.74
CA LEU A 56 7.62 9.69 8.65
C LEU A 56 9.15 9.62 8.42
N ALA A 57 9.68 8.40 8.46
CA ALA A 57 11.10 8.07 8.34
C ALA A 57 11.50 7.96 6.86
N GLY A 58 12.60 8.63 6.50
CA GLY A 58 12.96 8.83 5.11
C GLY A 58 11.93 9.73 4.44
N ASP A 59 12.35 10.52 3.47
CA ASP A 59 11.41 11.39 2.75
C ASP A 59 10.45 10.57 1.85
N SER A 60 10.21 9.28 2.12
CA SER A 60 9.37 8.44 1.28
C SER A 60 8.48 7.42 1.99
N VAL A 61 7.31 7.16 1.38
CA VAL A 61 6.40 6.04 1.65
C VAL A 61 6.73 4.92 0.67
N ILE A 62 6.83 3.67 1.15
CA ILE A 62 7.00 2.52 0.26
C ILE A 62 5.62 1.98 -0.14
N VAL A 63 5.34 1.98 -1.43
CA VAL A 63 4.13 1.38 -2.02
C VAL A 63 4.54 0.11 -2.73
N THR A 64 3.95 -1.03 -2.35
CA THR A 64 4.40 -2.33 -2.87
C THR A 64 3.30 -3.31 -3.25
N ASP A 65 3.51 -4.01 -4.37
CA ASP A 65 2.67 -5.14 -4.76
C ASP A 65 2.71 -6.26 -3.73
N TRP A 66 3.79 -6.35 -2.95
CA TRP A 66 3.95 -7.44 -2.00
C TRP A 66 2.99 -7.39 -0.81
N ALA A 67 2.39 -6.23 -0.54
CA ALA A 67 1.42 -6.04 0.55
C ALA A 67 -0.05 -6.17 0.12
N ARG A 68 -0.34 -6.58 -1.12
CA ARG A 68 -1.72 -6.71 -1.62
C ARG A 68 -2.49 -7.88 -1.02
N GLU A 69 -3.82 -7.81 -1.12
CA GLU A 69 -4.69 -8.98 -0.93
C GLU A 69 -4.40 -10.08 -1.96
N GLN A 70 -4.85 -11.31 -1.71
CA GLN A 70 -4.80 -12.39 -2.69
C GLN A 70 -5.59 -12.01 -3.96
N CYS A 71 -4.92 -12.03 -5.11
CA CYS A 71 -5.52 -11.65 -6.39
C CYS A 71 -6.45 -12.73 -6.95
N GLY A 72 -7.55 -12.31 -7.56
CA GLY A 72 -8.50 -13.19 -8.25
C GLY A 72 -9.61 -13.76 -7.39
N LEU A 73 -9.81 -13.23 -6.18
CA LEU A 73 -10.98 -13.53 -5.34
C LEU A 73 -12.16 -12.62 -5.67
N HIS A 74 -11.86 -11.34 -5.92
CA HIS A 74 -12.80 -10.29 -6.23
C HIS A 74 -12.29 -9.43 -7.38
N THR A 75 -13.20 -8.83 -8.15
CA THR A 75 -12.83 -7.95 -9.27
C THR A 75 -12.07 -6.70 -8.82
N CYS A 76 -12.18 -6.33 -7.55
CA CYS A 76 -11.49 -5.19 -6.95
C CYS A 76 -10.06 -5.51 -6.48
N ASP A 77 -9.61 -6.75 -6.69
CA ASP A 77 -8.24 -7.14 -6.40
C ASP A 77 -7.28 -6.69 -7.49
N THR A 78 -7.79 -6.38 -8.69
CA THR A 78 -6.98 -5.87 -9.80
C THR A 78 -6.56 -4.44 -9.54
N ARG A 79 -5.25 -4.16 -9.64
CA ARG A 79 -4.70 -2.82 -9.52
C ARG A 79 -4.66 -2.10 -10.87
N PRO A 80 -4.62 -0.75 -10.87
CA PRO A 80 -4.31 0.01 -12.07
C PRO A 80 -2.82 -0.10 -12.43
N SER A 81 -2.41 0.56 -13.53
CA SER A 81 -1.00 0.61 -13.93
C SER A 81 -0.13 1.22 -12.84
N LEU A 82 1.16 0.85 -12.80
CA LEU A 82 2.08 1.37 -11.77
C LEU A 82 2.18 2.90 -11.82
N SER A 83 2.13 3.51 -13.01
CA SER A 83 2.10 4.96 -13.15
C SER A 83 0.85 5.60 -12.51
N GLN A 84 -0.31 4.94 -12.63
CA GLN A 84 -1.54 5.42 -11.98
C GLN A 84 -1.48 5.21 -10.47
N VAL A 85 -0.90 4.10 -10.01
CA VAL A 85 -0.67 3.87 -8.57
C VAL A 85 0.23 4.96 -7.99
N GLU A 86 1.33 5.29 -8.66
CA GLU A 86 2.24 6.35 -8.24
C GLU A 86 1.54 7.72 -8.24
N ALA A 87 0.72 8.01 -9.25
CA ALA A 87 -0.07 9.23 -9.31
C ALA A 87 -1.06 9.33 -8.14
N ASN A 88 -1.78 8.23 -7.83
CA ASN A 88 -2.69 8.16 -6.69
C ASN A 88 -1.92 8.37 -5.37
N ALA A 89 -0.75 7.75 -5.22
CA ALA A 89 0.06 7.91 -4.02
C ALA A 89 0.48 9.37 -3.83
N LYS A 90 0.95 10.05 -4.89
CA LYS A 90 1.29 11.48 -4.84
C LYS A 90 0.07 12.37 -4.57
N GLU A 91 -1.10 12.01 -5.10
CA GLU A 91 -2.36 12.72 -4.83
C GLU A 91 -2.71 12.68 -3.34
N PHE A 92 -2.66 11.50 -2.72
CA PHE A 92 -3.05 11.33 -1.31
C PHE A 92 -1.98 11.79 -0.33
N PHE A 93 -0.71 11.51 -0.61
CA PHE A 93 0.40 11.86 0.27
C PHE A 93 0.99 13.25 0.01
N GLY A 94 0.61 13.95 -1.06
CA GLY A 94 1.16 15.27 -1.37
C GLY A 94 2.59 15.24 -1.94
N PRO A 95 3.06 16.35 -2.52
CA PRO A 95 4.33 16.42 -3.23
C PRO A 95 5.58 16.38 -2.33
N GLU A 96 5.44 16.67 -1.04
CA GLU A 96 6.54 16.69 -0.08
C GLU A 96 6.94 15.30 0.42
N ILE A 97 6.04 14.32 0.28
CA ILE A 97 6.32 12.93 0.62
C ILE A 97 6.70 12.20 -0.67
N GLY A 98 7.95 11.76 -0.75
CA GLY A 98 8.43 10.89 -1.81
C GLY A 98 7.67 9.55 -1.82
N ILE A 99 7.54 8.96 -2.99
CA ILE A 99 6.91 7.65 -3.16
C ILE A 99 7.95 6.70 -3.71
N GLU A 100 8.20 5.61 -3.01
CA GLU A 100 9.08 4.54 -3.46
C GLU A 100 8.24 3.33 -3.87
N MET A 101 8.21 3.01 -5.15
CA MET A 101 7.52 1.85 -5.68
C MET A 101 8.42 0.61 -5.57
N LYS A 102 7.95 -0.45 -4.90
CA LYS A 102 8.64 -1.76 -4.82
C LYS A 102 7.74 -2.88 -5.32
N GLY A 103 8.29 -3.82 -6.07
CA GLY A 103 7.54 -4.99 -6.50
C GLY A 103 8.21 -5.67 -7.68
N ASP A 104 7.48 -6.57 -8.32
CA ASP A 104 8.01 -7.42 -9.38
C ASP A 104 8.15 -6.69 -10.73
N GLY A 105 7.80 -5.39 -10.79
CA GLY A 105 8.03 -4.51 -11.93
C GLY A 105 7.06 -4.72 -13.11
N HIS A 106 6.02 -5.53 -12.94
CA HIS A 106 4.99 -5.70 -13.97
C HIS A 106 4.11 -4.45 -14.05
N GLU A 107 3.86 -3.92 -15.24
CA GLU A 107 3.02 -2.71 -15.38
C GLU A 107 1.54 -2.96 -15.07
N MET A 108 1.03 -4.15 -15.40
CA MET A 108 -0.36 -4.54 -15.16
C MET A 108 -0.44 -5.93 -14.52
N ASP A 109 -1.55 -6.19 -13.84
CA ASP A 109 -1.89 -7.54 -13.41
C ASP A 109 -2.20 -8.43 -14.61
N VAL A 110 -1.46 -9.53 -14.73
CA VAL A 110 -1.72 -10.53 -15.77
C VAL A 110 -2.57 -11.64 -15.17
N MET A 111 -3.87 -11.37 -14.99
CA MET A 111 -4.84 -12.41 -14.65
C MET A 111 -5.38 -13.00 -15.96
N THR A 112 -4.96 -14.22 -16.28
CA THR A 112 -5.41 -14.92 -17.49
C THR A 112 -6.52 -15.91 -17.16
N ALA A 113 -7.22 -16.41 -18.18
CA ALA A 113 -8.17 -17.52 -18.00
C ALA A 113 -7.49 -18.78 -17.43
N GLU A 114 -6.20 -18.95 -17.68
CA GLU A 114 -5.37 -20.07 -17.19
C GLU A 114 -4.82 -19.82 -15.78
N HIS A 115 -4.80 -18.57 -15.33
CA HIS A 115 -4.33 -18.16 -14.01
C HIS A 115 -5.28 -17.14 -13.37
N PRO A 116 -6.55 -17.53 -13.10
CA PRO A 116 -7.58 -16.60 -12.66
C PRO A 116 -7.43 -16.17 -11.20
N ARG A 117 -6.51 -16.78 -10.44
CA ARG A 117 -6.29 -16.53 -9.01
C ARG A 117 -4.85 -16.83 -8.62
N GLU A 118 -4.28 -16.03 -7.72
CA GLU A 118 -3.01 -16.36 -7.06
C GLU A 118 -3.12 -17.68 -6.27
N THR A 119 -2.13 -18.54 -6.46
CA THR A 119 -1.90 -19.75 -5.67
C THR A 119 -1.42 -19.41 -4.26
N ARG A 120 -1.44 -20.39 -3.36
CA ARG A 120 -0.96 -20.19 -1.99
C ARG A 120 0.55 -19.93 -1.98
N GLU A 121 1.28 -20.63 -2.85
CA GLU A 121 2.72 -20.54 -3.00
C GLU A 121 3.15 -19.15 -3.46
N GLU A 122 2.43 -18.54 -4.40
CA GLU A 122 2.67 -17.16 -4.85
C GLU A 122 2.43 -16.14 -3.73
N VAL A 123 1.33 -16.28 -2.98
CA VAL A 123 1.05 -15.43 -1.82
C VAL A 123 2.16 -15.58 -0.77
N ASP A 124 2.57 -16.81 -0.46
CA ASP A 124 3.64 -17.07 0.52
C ASP A 124 4.98 -16.50 0.05
N GLN A 125 5.30 -16.58 -1.25
CA GLN A 125 6.50 -15.96 -1.81
C GLN A 125 6.44 -14.43 -1.69
N ARG A 126 5.29 -13.85 -1.99
CA ARG A 126 5.06 -12.41 -1.89
C ARG A 126 5.19 -11.89 -0.46
N VAL A 127 4.65 -12.62 0.52
CA VAL A 127 4.82 -12.32 1.94
C VAL A 127 6.30 -12.42 2.36
N ARG A 128 7.06 -13.41 1.87
CA ARG A 128 8.51 -13.50 2.14
C ARG A 128 9.25 -12.27 1.63
N ASN A 129 8.93 -11.80 0.42
CA ASN A 129 9.53 -10.59 -0.15
C ASN A 129 9.21 -9.34 0.70
N LEU A 130 7.95 -9.19 1.14
CA LEU A 130 7.55 -8.10 2.03
C LEU A 130 8.31 -8.13 3.38
N VAL A 131 8.47 -9.32 3.98
CA VAL A 131 9.22 -9.47 5.24
C VAL A 131 10.71 -9.15 5.05
N ALA A 132 11.30 -9.53 3.90
CA ALA A 132 12.67 -9.17 3.58
C ALA A 132 12.84 -7.65 3.45
N LEU A 133 11.94 -6.98 2.71
CA LEU A 133 11.91 -5.53 2.59
C LEU A 133 11.83 -4.82 3.95
N ILE A 134 10.93 -5.26 4.83
CA ILE A 134 10.80 -4.70 6.18
C ILE A 134 12.11 -4.87 6.97
N ARG A 135 12.79 -6.01 6.84
CA ARG A 135 14.06 -6.25 7.56
C ARG A 135 15.19 -5.37 7.04
N GLU A 136 15.30 -5.20 5.73
CA GLU A 136 16.29 -4.32 5.10
C GLU A 136 16.09 -2.88 5.58
N ASP A 137 14.85 -2.38 5.53
CA ASP A 137 14.51 -1.02 5.96
C ASP A 137 14.79 -0.77 7.45
N LEU A 138 14.57 -1.79 8.29
CA LEU A 138 14.89 -1.74 9.73
C LEU A 138 16.39 -1.78 10.04
N GLN A 139 17.24 -2.24 9.11
CA GLN A 139 18.71 -2.24 9.29
C GLN A 139 19.34 -0.92 8.87
N GLU A 140 18.68 -0.15 8.00
CA GLU A 140 19.13 1.15 7.51
C GLU A 140 18.83 2.31 8.49
N ASN A 141 17.99 2.09 9.50
CA ASN A 141 17.52 3.09 10.47
C ASN A 141 17.87 2.74 11.93
#